data_AF-A0A258F8N6-F1
#
_entry.id   AF-A0A258F8N6-F1
#
_cell.length_a   1.000
_cell.length_b   1.000
_cell.length_c   1.000
_cell.angle_alpha   90.00
_cell.angle_beta   90.00
_cell.angle_gamma   90.00
#
_symmetry.space_group_name_H-M   'P 1'
#
loop_
_entity.id
_entity.type
_entity.pdbx_description
1 polymer ?
#
loop_
_entity_poly.entity_id
_entity_poly.type
_entity_poly.pdbx_seq_one_letter_code
_entity_poly.pdbx_strand_id
1 'polypeptide(L)'
;MKDADFDKPMIGIVNTWSTVTPCNMHLDRLAKDVRAGIVAAGGYPVDFNTIVVTDGISMGTAGMKASLISREVVADSIELAIEGHQLDGVVCIVGCDKTIPAAAMALARMDIPGLVYYGGTILPGVIGTKEVSVQEVFEAIGAHAAGSLDDAGLKAVESAVCPGAGACGGQFTANTMAMALSMMGISPMGANDVPAVDPAKGAEGERCGRLIVERVFAGDTARKYITRASLKNAAIAVSASGGSTNAVMHLTAIAAEAGVDFGVEDCHQACVEAPVI
;
A
#
# COMPACT_ATOMS: atom_id res chain seq x y z
N MET A 1 27.93 -0.75 9.46
CA MET A 1 28.69 0.04 8.48
C MET A 1 30.18 -0.13 8.75
N LYS A 2 30.93 -0.40 7.69
CA LYS A 2 32.41 -0.40 7.62
C LYS A 2 32.82 0.54 6.48
N ASP A 3 34.11 0.86 6.37
CA ASP A 3 34.59 1.83 5.37
C ASP A 3 34.15 1.50 3.94
N ALA A 4 34.19 0.22 3.54
CA ALA A 4 33.75 -0.23 2.22
C ALA A 4 32.23 -0.10 1.96
N ASP A 5 31.43 0.22 2.98
CA ASP A 5 29.99 0.48 2.82
C ASP A 5 29.72 1.94 2.41
N PHE A 6 30.66 2.88 2.58
CA PHE A 6 30.47 4.27 2.18
C PHE A 6 30.46 4.45 0.66
N ASP A 7 30.97 3.48 -0.10
CA ASP A 7 30.94 3.48 -1.57
C ASP A 7 29.66 2.85 -2.15
N LYS A 8 28.72 2.40 -1.29
CA LYS A 8 27.47 1.76 -1.71
C LYS A 8 26.32 2.76 -1.71
N PRO A 9 25.33 2.61 -2.62
CA PRO A 9 24.11 3.40 -2.51
C PRO A 9 23.37 3.08 -1.21
N MET A 10 23.01 4.11 -0.46
CA MET A 10 22.23 4.01 0.77
C MET A 10 20.76 4.00 0.44
N ILE A 11 20.08 2.90 0.77
CA ILE A 11 18.67 2.69 0.42
C ILE A 11 17.82 2.76 1.69
N GLY A 12 16.92 3.74 1.73
CA GLY A 12 15.89 3.82 2.76
C GLY A 12 14.88 2.69 2.65
N ILE A 13 14.58 2.03 3.76
CA ILE A 13 13.41 1.14 3.88
C ILE A 13 12.45 1.82 4.82
N VAL A 14 11.39 2.45 4.31
CA VAL A 14 10.38 3.09 5.15
C VAL A 14 9.21 2.14 5.35
N ASN A 15 9.10 1.59 6.55
CA ASN A 15 8.09 0.64 6.92
C ASN A 15 6.89 1.34 7.58
N THR A 16 5.71 0.77 7.44
CA THR A 16 4.48 1.19 8.14
C THR A 16 4.06 0.13 9.15
N TRP A 17 5.02 -0.65 9.66
CA TRP A 17 4.75 -1.75 10.57
C TRP A 17 4.15 -1.25 11.87
N SER A 18 3.14 -1.99 12.33
CA SER A 18 2.46 -1.74 13.60
C SER A 18 1.67 -2.99 14.01
N THR A 19 1.55 -3.21 15.31
CA THR A 19 0.74 -4.30 15.87
C THR A 19 -0.73 -3.90 16.07
N VAL A 20 -1.13 -2.68 15.70
CA VAL A 20 -2.52 -2.20 15.90
C VAL A 20 -3.52 -2.82 14.93
N THR A 21 -3.05 -3.40 13.82
CA THR A 21 -3.91 -3.85 12.73
C THR A 21 -3.32 -5.07 12.00
N PRO A 22 -4.14 -6.03 11.56
CA PRO A 22 -3.69 -7.15 10.73
C PRO A 22 -3.04 -6.71 9.42
N CYS A 23 -3.42 -5.54 8.90
CA CYS A 23 -2.91 -4.98 7.65
C CYS A 23 -1.38 -4.78 7.65
N ASN A 24 -0.79 -4.53 8.83
CA ASN A 24 0.58 -4.05 8.97
C ASN A 24 1.45 -4.88 9.92
N MET A 25 0.87 -5.82 10.68
CA MET A 25 1.58 -6.56 11.73
C MET A 25 2.73 -7.45 11.23
N HIS A 26 2.74 -7.83 9.94
CA HIS A 26 3.75 -8.69 9.32
C HIS A 26 4.82 -7.94 8.54
N LEU A 27 4.72 -6.61 8.42
CA LEU A 27 5.63 -5.84 7.56
C LEU A 27 7.07 -5.78 8.10
N ASP A 28 7.30 -6.05 9.39
CA ASP A 28 8.64 -6.18 9.96
C ASP A 28 9.41 -7.37 9.36
N ARG A 29 8.70 -8.46 9.08
CA ARG A 29 9.23 -9.61 8.35
C ARG A 29 9.65 -9.20 6.95
N LEU A 30 8.77 -8.49 6.24
CA LEU A 30 9.04 -8.07 4.85
C LEU A 30 10.25 -7.13 4.76
N ALA A 31 10.48 -6.29 5.76
CA ALA A 31 11.69 -5.47 5.82
C ALA A 31 12.98 -6.31 5.89
N LYS A 32 12.96 -7.50 6.52
CA LYS A 32 14.11 -8.43 6.53
C LYS A 32 14.41 -8.92 5.11
N ASP A 33 13.38 -9.27 4.36
CA ASP A 33 13.50 -9.78 2.99
C ASP A 33 14.00 -8.68 2.05
N VAL A 34 13.46 -7.46 2.17
CA VAL A 34 13.92 -6.28 1.41
C VAL A 34 15.39 -5.95 1.72
N ARG A 35 15.80 -5.97 3.01
CA ARG A 35 17.20 -5.80 3.40
C ARG A 35 18.12 -6.80 2.71
N ALA A 36 17.73 -8.08 2.71
CA ALA A 36 18.51 -9.14 2.07
C ALA A 36 18.68 -8.86 0.57
N GLY A 37 17.61 -8.43 -0.10
CA GLY A 37 17.66 -8.01 -1.50
C GLY A 37 18.62 -6.85 -1.77
N ILE A 38 18.56 -5.79 -0.96
CA ILE A 38 19.43 -4.60 -1.08
C ILE A 38 20.89 -4.99 -0.91
N VAL A 39 21.22 -5.74 0.14
CA VAL A 39 22.59 -6.19 0.42
C VAL A 39 23.11 -7.08 -0.71
N ALA A 40 22.29 -7.99 -1.23
CA ALA A 40 22.66 -8.88 -2.34
C ALA A 40 22.93 -8.11 -3.64
N ALA A 41 22.26 -6.98 -3.86
CA ALA A 41 22.49 -6.11 -5.03
C ALA A 41 23.62 -5.09 -4.84
N GLY A 42 24.29 -5.07 -3.68
CA GLY A 42 25.41 -4.17 -3.41
C GLY A 42 25.03 -2.81 -2.82
N GLY A 43 23.78 -2.63 -2.36
CA GLY A 43 23.36 -1.45 -1.60
C GLY A 43 23.55 -1.60 -0.10
N TYR A 44 23.36 -0.51 0.64
CA TYR A 44 23.34 -0.49 2.10
C TYR A 44 21.94 -0.08 2.61
N PRO A 45 21.20 -0.98 3.27
CA PRO A 45 19.86 -0.64 3.74
C PRO A 45 19.88 0.21 5.03
N VAL A 46 18.96 1.18 5.11
CA VAL A 46 18.72 2.03 6.29
C VAL A 46 17.22 1.99 6.61
N ASP A 47 16.86 1.37 7.73
CA ASP A 47 15.46 1.21 8.13
C ASP A 47 14.90 2.43 8.86
N PHE A 48 13.69 2.81 8.48
CA PHE A 48 12.82 3.75 9.17
C PHE A 48 11.44 3.12 9.37
N ASN A 49 10.68 3.62 10.33
CA ASN A 49 9.28 3.27 10.49
C ASN A 49 8.46 4.55 10.60
N THR A 50 7.25 4.55 10.04
CA THR A 50 6.27 5.62 10.17
C THR A 50 4.94 5.08 10.71
N ILE A 51 4.01 5.98 11.00
CA ILE A 51 2.73 5.65 11.63
C ILE A 51 1.77 4.98 10.65
N VAL A 52 0.70 4.40 11.19
CA VAL A 52 -0.46 3.95 10.43
C VAL A 52 -1.74 4.20 11.25
N VAL A 53 -2.79 4.67 10.58
CA VAL A 53 -4.15 4.68 11.11
C VAL A 53 -4.96 3.66 10.31
N THR A 54 -5.76 2.85 11.01
CA THR A 54 -6.56 1.79 10.41
C THR A 54 -8.02 2.20 10.27
N ASP A 55 -8.51 2.24 9.04
CA ASP A 55 -9.91 2.56 8.74
C ASP A 55 -10.84 1.51 9.37
N GLY A 56 -10.48 0.22 9.29
CA GLY A 56 -11.30 -0.87 9.83
C GLY A 56 -11.60 -0.74 11.33
N ILE A 57 -10.61 -0.36 12.15
CA ILE A 57 -10.80 -0.23 13.61
C ILE A 57 -11.39 1.14 13.99
N SER A 58 -11.04 2.20 13.25
CA SER A 58 -11.51 3.55 13.56
C SER A 58 -12.95 3.81 13.12
N MET A 59 -13.53 2.95 12.27
CA MET A 59 -14.87 3.11 11.70
C MET A 59 -15.95 3.17 12.79
N GLY A 60 -16.89 4.10 12.63
CA GLY A 60 -17.95 4.35 13.62
C GLY A 60 -17.52 5.13 14.86
N THR A 61 -16.26 5.58 14.96
CA THR A 61 -15.74 6.35 16.11
C THR A 61 -15.20 7.72 15.72
N ALA A 62 -14.92 8.57 16.71
CA ALA A 62 -14.24 9.86 16.49
C ALA A 62 -12.84 9.70 15.87
N GLY A 63 -12.22 8.51 16.00
CA GLY A 63 -10.92 8.18 15.42
C GLY A 63 -10.90 8.23 13.89
N MET A 64 -12.04 8.06 13.22
CA MET A 64 -12.12 8.14 11.75
C MET A 64 -11.66 9.51 11.20
N LYS A 65 -11.74 10.57 12.00
CA LYS A 65 -11.20 11.90 11.65
C LYS A 65 -9.68 11.90 11.44
N ALA A 66 -8.97 10.92 12.01
CA ALA A 66 -7.53 10.76 11.86
C ALA A 66 -7.14 9.94 10.61
N SER A 67 -8.09 9.27 9.92
CA SER A 67 -7.78 8.40 8.78
C SER A 67 -7.14 9.18 7.64
N LEU A 68 -7.86 10.10 6.99
CA LEU A 68 -7.35 10.76 5.78
C LEU A 68 -6.09 11.60 6.05
N ILE A 69 -6.05 12.33 7.17
CA ILE A 69 -4.88 13.14 7.54
C ILE A 69 -3.63 12.29 7.80
N SER A 70 -3.78 11.01 8.17
CA SER A 70 -2.62 10.11 8.28
C SER A 70 -1.88 9.93 6.96
N ARG A 71 -2.56 10.10 5.81
CA ARG A 71 -1.91 10.07 4.48
C ARG A 71 -0.83 11.15 4.38
N GLU A 72 -1.15 12.37 4.79
CA GLU A 72 -0.22 13.50 4.74
C GLU A 72 0.94 13.29 5.71
N VAL A 73 0.64 12.89 6.95
CA VAL A 73 1.66 12.64 7.98
C VAL A 73 2.63 11.55 7.56
N VAL A 74 2.13 10.47 6.93
CA VAL A 74 2.98 9.39 6.41
C VAL A 74 3.83 9.89 5.25
N ALA A 75 3.29 10.70 4.33
CA ALA A 75 4.03 11.25 3.21
C ALA A 75 5.17 12.18 3.70
N ASP A 76 4.84 13.14 4.57
CA ASP A 76 5.80 14.06 5.19
C ASP A 76 6.87 13.31 5.99
N SER A 77 6.47 12.24 6.69
CA SER A 77 7.40 11.41 7.47
C SER A 77 8.38 10.63 6.59
N ILE A 78 7.94 10.13 5.43
CA ILE A 78 8.82 9.48 4.45
C ILE A 78 9.80 10.53 3.89
N GLU A 79 9.27 11.66 3.42
CA GLU A 79 10.07 12.76 2.85
C GLU A 79 11.15 13.24 3.82
N LEU A 80 10.77 13.56 5.06
CA LEU A 80 11.71 14.00 6.10
C LEU A 80 12.80 12.97 6.40
N ALA A 81 12.43 11.68 6.48
CA ALA A 81 13.38 10.62 6.78
C ALA A 81 14.41 10.45 5.66
N ILE A 82 13.97 10.48 4.41
CA ILE A 82 14.81 10.23 3.25
C ILE A 82 15.65 11.45 2.88
N GLU A 83 15.03 12.62 2.73
CA GLU A 83 15.75 13.85 2.39
C GLU A 83 16.66 14.31 3.53
N GLY A 84 16.21 14.20 4.78
CA GLY A 84 17.00 14.58 5.95
C GLY A 84 18.30 13.78 6.10
N HIS A 85 18.36 12.59 5.51
CA HIS A 85 19.55 11.73 5.50
C HIS A 85 20.21 11.63 4.13
N GLN A 86 19.70 12.32 3.10
CA GLN A 86 20.21 12.31 1.73
C GLN A 86 20.44 10.88 1.19
N LEU A 87 19.44 10.01 1.32
CA LEU A 87 19.53 8.63 0.83
C LEU A 87 19.33 8.56 -0.68
N ASP A 88 20.02 7.63 -1.33
CA ASP A 88 20.08 7.53 -2.80
C ASP A 88 18.81 6.94 -3.41
N GLY A 89 18.03 6.20 -2.64
CA GLY A 89 16.76 5.63 -3.06
C GLY A 89 15.95 5.05 -1.90
N VAL A 90 14.71 4.65 -2.17
CA VAL A 90 13.78 4.23 -1.11
C VAL A 90 12.82 3.10 -1.52
N VAL A 91 12.58 2.16 -0.61
CA VAL A 91 11.48 1.19 -0.66
C VAL A 91 10.48 1.52 0.44
N CYS A 92 9.25 1.85 0.05
CA CYS A 92 8.15 2.07 0.99
C CYS A 92 7.35 0.79 1.16
N ILE A 93 7.37 0.19 2.35
CA ILE A 93 6.58 -1.00 2.68
C ILE A 93 5.25 -0.56 3.30
N VAL A 94 4.16 -0.83 2.57
CA VAL A 94 2.82 -0.31 2.87
C VAL A 94 1.81 -1.44 3.11
N GLY A 95 0.69 -1.13 3.75
CA GLY A 95 -0.33 -2.11 4.10
C GLY A 95 -1.73 -1.50 4.06
N CYS A 96 -2.16 -0.89 5.16
CA CYS A 96 -3.50 -0.31 5.28
C CYS A 96 -3.74 0.90 4.35
N ASP A 97 -4.99 1.12 3.96
CA ASP A 97 -5.50 2.09 2.98
C ASP A 97 -4.62 3.32 2.71
N LYS A 98 -4.44 4.19 3.70
CA LYS A 98 -3.84 5.52 3.51
C LYS A 98 -2.32 5.48 3.37
N THR A 99 -1.67 4.38 3.78
CA THR A 99 -0.21 4.23 3.67
C THR A 99 0.27 4.10 2.22
N ILE A 100 -0.54 3.45 1.37
CA ILE A 100 -0.22 3.18 -0.03
C ILE A 100 -0.13 4.48 -0.86
N PRO A 101 -1.16 5.35 -0.90
CA PRO A 101 -1.07 6.61 -1.62
C PRO A 101 -0.07 7.58 -0.97
N ALA A 102 0.08 7.56 0.35
CA ALA A 102 1.08 8.40 1.04
C ALA A 102 2.51 8.10 0.58
N ALA A 103 2.85 6.81 0.40
CA ALA A 103 4.13 6.42 -0.15
C ALA A 103 4.32 6.96 -1.58
N ALA A 104 3.32 6.80 -2.45
CA ALA A 104 3.40 7.32 -3.81
C ALA A 104 3.51 8.86 -3.87
N MET A 105 2.81 9.57 -2.97
CA MET A 105 2.91 11.03 -2.81
C MET A 105 4.34 11.43 -2.39
N ALA A 106 4.92 10.78 -1.38
CA ALA A 106 6.28 11.08 -0.96
C ALA A 106 7.31 10.84 -2.07
N LEU A 107 7.17 9.73 -2.82
CA LEU A 107 8.02 9.46 -3.98
C LEU A 107 7.87 10.52 -5.07
N ALA A 108 6.64 11.00 -5.31
CA ALA A 108 6.38 12.07 -6.25
C ALA A 108 7.03 13.40 -5.84
N ARG A 109 7.04 13.73 -4.55
CA ARG A 109 7.69 14.94 -4.01
C ARG A 109 9.20 14.91 -4.16
N MET A 110 9.83 13.86 -3.64
CA MET A 110 11.30 13.72 -3.58
C MET A 110 11.94 13.50 -4.95
N ASP A 111 11.21 12.84 -5.87
CA ASP A 111 11.68 12.49 -7.22
C ASP A 111 13.08 11.85 -7.26
N ILE A 112 13.32 10.92 -6.34
CA ILE A 112 14.49 10.02 -6.34
C ILE A 112 14.08 8.62 -6.80
N PRO A 113 15.03 7.70 -7.07
CA PRO A 113 14.70 6.29 -7.29
C PRO A 113 13.90 5.73 -6.12
N GLY A 114 12.71 5.20 -6.41
CA GLY A 114 11.82 4.72 -5.36
C GLY A 114 10.78 3.75 -5.87
N LEU A 115 10.34 2.85 -4.99
CA LEU A 115 9.22 1.94 -5.27
C LEU A 115 8.34 1.70 -4.05
N VAL A 116 7.08 1.39 -4.30
CA VAL A 116 6.10 1.01 -3.26
C VAL A 116 5.89 -0.49 -3.28
N TYR A 117 6.06 -1.14 -2.12
CA TYR A 117 5.88 -2.58 -1.95
C TYR A 117 4.72 -2.88 -1.00
N TYR A 118 3.65 -3.47 -1.53
CA TYR A 118 2.45 -3.79 -0.75
C TYR A 118 2.60 -5.10 0.04
N GLY A 119 2.24 -5.01 1.33
CA GLY A 119 2.27 -6.12 2.26
C GLY A 119 1.40 -7.32 1.86
N GLY A 120 0.39 -7.10 1.01
CA GLY A 120 -0.49 -8.13 0.49
C GLY A 120 -1.84 -8.19 1.19
N THR A 121 -2.79 -8.77 0.47
CA THR A 121 -4.17 -8.97 0.93
C THR A 121 -4.26 -10.08 1.98
N ILE A 122 -5.23 -9.98 2.89
CA ILE A 122 -5.62 -11.04 3.82
C ILE A 122 -6.34 -12.17 3.07
N LEU A 123 -6.22 -13.40 3.54
CA LEU A 123 -7.05 -14.51 3.07
C LEU A 123 -8.48 -14.38 3.63
N PRO A 124 -9.52 -14.86 2.93
CA PRO A 124 -10.88 -14.81 3.43
C PRO A 124 -11.04 -15.65 4.70
N GLY A 125 -11.87 -15.17 5.62
CA GLY A 125 -12.39 -15.98 6.72
C GLY A 125 -13.37 -17.03 6.22
N VAL A 126 -13.64 -18.07 7.03
CA VAL A 126 -14.58 -19.13 6.65
C VAL A 126 -15.54 -19.44 7.79
N ILE A 127 -16.84 -19.44 7.51
CA ILE A 127 -17.91 -19.91 8.40
C ILE A 127 -18.65 -21.03 7.69
N GLY A 128 -18.44 -22.27 8.15
CA GLY A 128 -18.94 -23.46 7.44
C GLY A 128 -18.29 -23.58 6.07
N THR A 129 -19.05 -23.36 5.00
CA THR A 129 -18.57 -23.34 3.61
C THR A 129 -18.59 -21.95 2.99
N LYS A 130 -18.99 -20.90 3.73
CA LYS A 130 -19.09 -19.53 3.24
C LYS A 130 -17.81 -18.76 3.57
N GLU A 131 -17.23 -18.13 2.56
CA GLU A 131 -16.17 -17.14 2.74
C GLU A 131 -16.75 -15.82 3.28
N VAL A 132 -16.03 -15.21 4.21
CA VAL A 132 -16.42 -13.95 4.86
C VAL A 132 -15.25 -12.98 4.94
N SER A 133 -15.56 -11.70 4.91
CA SER A 133 -14.63 -10.58 4.93
C SER A 133 -15.07 -9.51 5.93
N VAL A 134 -14.34 -8.41 6.01
CA VAL A 134 -14.72 -7.27 6.86
C VAL A 134 -16.10 -6.69 6.51
N GLN A 135 -16.55 -6.83 5.26
CA GLN A 135 -17.88 -6.36 4.86
C GLN A 135 -18.99 -7.09 5.63
N GLU A 136 -18.87 -8.41 5.77
CA GLU A 136 -19.83 -9.23 6.52
C GLU A 136 -19.94 -8.82 7.99
N VAL A 137 -18.89 -8.22 8.59
CA VAL A 137 -19.00 -7.67 9.96
C VAL A 137 -20.02 -6.54 10.00
N PHE A 138 -19.94 -5.60 9.05
CA PHE A 138 -20.85 -4.45 9.01
C PHE A 138 -22.28 -4.88 8.71
N GLU A 139 -22.46 -5.83 7.80
CA GLU A 139 -23.77 -6.43 7.51
C GLU A 139 -24.32 -7.20 8.73
N ALA A 140 -23.47 -7.95 9.44
CA ALA A 140 -23.85 -8.68 10.65
C ALA A 140 -24.28 -7.75 11.79
N ILE A 141 -23.58 -6.62 11.98
CA ILE A 141 -24.00 -5.59 12.95
C ILE A 141 -25.38 -5.05 12.59
N GLY A 142 -25.65 -4.78 11.30
CA GLY A 142 -26.96 -4.34 10.83
C GLY A 142 -28.06 -5.38 11.06
N ALA A 143 -27.79 -6.65 10.73
CA ALA A 143 -28.71 -7.76 10.95
C ALA A 143 -29.00 -8.00 12.44
N HIS A 144 -27.98 -7.90 13.29
CA HIS A 144 -28.12 -8.00 14.74
C HIS A 144 -28.98 -6.87 15.30
N ALA A 145 -28.71 -5.63 14.91
CA ALA A 145 -29.53 -4.47 15.30
C ALA A 145 -30.99 -4.58 14.84
N ALA A 146 -31.24 -5.24 13.70
CA ALA A 146 -32.58 -5.53 13.18
C ALA A 146 -33.26 -6.74 13.84
N GLY A 147 -32.57 -7.47 14.74
CA GLY A 147 -33.07 -8.67 15.41
C GLY A 147 -33.11 -9.92 14.53
N SER A 148 -32.51 -9.89 13.35
CA SER A 148 -32.44 -11.04 12.42
C SER A 148 -31.16 -11.87 12.58
N LEU A 149 -30.24 -11.45 13.46
CA LEU A 149 -29.05 -12.19 13.87
C LEU A 149 -28.91 -12.13 15.39
N ASP A 150 -28.60 -13.25 16.03
CA ASP A 150 -28.39 -13.31 17.49
C ASP A 150 -26.92 -13.03 17.87
N ASP A 151 -26.66 -12.90 19.17
CA ASP A 151 -25.31 -12.62 19.70
C ASP A 151 -24.29 -13.70 19.28
N ALA A 152 -24.72 -14.97 19.22
CA ALA A 152 -23.88 -16.08 18.82
C ALA A 152 -23.49 -15.99 17.34
N GLY A 153 -24.45 -15.64 16.47
CA GLY A 153 -24.22 -15.41 15.05
C GLY A 153 -23.29 -14.22 14.80
N LEU A 154 -23.52 -13.10 15.50
CA LEU A 154 -22.62 -11.94 15.42
C LEU A 154 -21.20 -12.30 15.86
N LYS A 155 -21.05 -13.04 16.97
CA LYS A 155 -19.73 -13.47 17.48
C LYS A 155 -19.02 -14.42 16.53
N ALA A 156 -19.76 -15.30 15.85
CA ALA A 156 -19.21 -16.20 14.86
C ALA A 156 -18.62 -15.43 13.67
N VAL A 157 -19.30 -14.38 13.20
CA VAL A 157 -18.77 -13.49 12.15
C VAL A 157 -17.53 -12.76 12.63
N GLU A 158 -17.61 -12.09 13.78
CA GLU A 158 -16.49 -11.34 14.38
C GLU A 158 -15.20 -12.18 14.49
N SER A 159 -15.34 -13.45 14.87
CA SER A 159 -14.21 -14.34 15.12
C SER A 159 -13.60 -14.93 13.84
N ALA A 160 -14.29 -14.87 12.71
CA ALA A 160 -13.89 -15.54 11.47
C ALA A 160 -13.24 -14.61 10.43
N VAL A 161 -13.68 -13.34 10.36
CA VAL A 161 -13.41 -12.44 9.22
C VAL A 161 -11.96 -12.02 9.02
N CYS A 162 -11.13 -12.10 10.05
CA CYS A 162 -9.73 -11.68 10.02
C CYS A 162 -8.82 -12.84 10.43
N PRO A 163 -8.60 -13.85 9.57
CA PRO A 163 -7.88 -15.08 9.95
C PRO A 163 -6.37 -14.89 10.16
N GLY A 164 -5.80 -13.75 9.79
CA GLY A 164 -4.37 -13.49 9.91
C GLY A 164 -3.94 -12.13 9.38
N ALA A 165 -2.67 -12.02 9.01
CA ALA A 165 -2.10 -10.79 8.48
C ALA A 165 -2.55 -10.49 7.05
N GLY A 166 -2.60 -9.21 6.70
CA GLY A 166 -2.95 -8.69 5.37
C GLY A 166 -4.02 -7.60 5.41
N ALA A 167 -4.07 -6.78 4.37
CA ALA A 167 -5.11 -5.74 4.25
C ALA A 167 -6.45 -6.34 3.77
N CYS A 168 -7.53 -5.55 3.84
CA CYS A 168 -8.88 -6.01 3.54
C CYS A 168 -8.99 -6.68 2.16
N GLY A 169 -9.63 -7.86 2.10
CA GLY A 169 -9.64 -8.77 0.95
C GLY A 169 -10.29 -8.23 -0.34
N GLY A 170 -11.31 -7.39 -0.23
CA GLY A 170 -12.06 -6.88 -1.38
C GLY A 170 -11.34 -5.75 -2.13
N GLN A 171 -11.96 -5.26 -3.21
CA GLN A 171 -11.55 -4.03 -3.93
C GLN A 171 -11.90 -2.76 -3.14
N PHE A 172 -11.49 -2.72 -1.87
CA PHE A 172 -11.45 -1.52 -1.04
C PHE A 172 -10.21 -0.69 -1.36
N THR A 173 -10.01 0.42 -0.66
CA THR A 173 -8.95 1.37 -0.99
C THR A 173 -7.55 0.74 -1.00
N ALA A 174 -7.21 -0.16 -0.06
CA ALA A 174 -5.90 -0.83 -0.06
C ALA A 174 -5.61 -1.60 -1.37
N ASN A 175 -6.44 -2.57 -1.75
CA ASN A 175 -6.22 -3.36 -2.96
C ASN A 175 -6.40 -2.54 -4.25
N THR A 176 -7.35 -1.59 -4.26
CA THR A 176 -7.53 -0.67 -5.39
C THR A 176 -6.27 0.18 -5.62
N MET A 177 -5.70 0.76 -4.55
CA MET A 177 -4.50 1.57 -4.67
C MET A 177 -3.26 0.71 -4.96
N ALA A 178 -3.14 -0.48 -4.37
CA ALA A 178 -2.02 -1.38 -4.66
C ALA A 178 -1.97 -1.78 -6.15
N MET A 179 -3.13 -2.09 -6.74
CA MET A 179 -3.27 -2.33 -8.19
C MET A 179 -2.98 -1.05 -8.98
N ALA A 180 -3.54 0.09 -8.59
CA ALA A 180 -3.31 1.37 -9.26
C ALA A 180 -1.81 1.70 -9.33
N LEU A 181 -1.06 1.51 -8.24
CA LEU A 181 0.39 1.76 -8.22
C LEU A 181 1.18 0.78 -9.09
N SER A 182 0.74 -0.48 -9.21
CA SER A 182 1.31 -1.42 -10.20
C SER A 182 1.07 -0.94 -11.63
N MET A 183 -0.14 -0.47 -11.95
CA MET A 183 -0.47 0.07 -13.28
C MET A 183 0.26 1.39 -13.60
N MET A 184 0.63 2.16 -12.58
CA MET A 184 1.50 3.34 -12.74
C MET A 184 2.96 2.96 -12.96
N GLY A 185 3.37 1.75 -12.59
CA GLY A 185 4.76 1.29 -12.64
C GLY A 185 5.61 1.71 -11.42
N ILE A 186 5.02 2.37 -10.42
CA ILE A 186 5.72 2.75 -9.17
C ILE A 186 5.79 1.59 -8.17
N SER A 187 4.90 0.60 -8.32
CA SER A 187 5.05 -0.71 -7.69
C SER A 187 5.50 -1.74 -8.72
N PRO A 188 6.42 -2.65 -8.36
CA PRO A 188 6.84 -3.71 -9.27
C PRO A 188 5.65 -4.60 -9.64
N MET A 189 5.43 -4.82 -10.94
CA MET A 189 4.38 -5.73 -11.43
C MET A 189 4.50 -7.11 -10.76
N GLY A 190 3.35 -7.68 -10.37
CA GLY A 190 3.27 -8.98 -9.69
C GLY A 190 3.53 -8.96 -8.17
N ALA A 191 4.32 -8.02 -7.65
CA ALA A 191 4.70 -8.02 -6.23
C ALA A 191 3.50 -7.80 -5.29
N ASN A 192 2.59 -6.92 -5.72
CA ASN A 192 1.42 -6.53 -4.96
C ASN A 192 0.29 -7.57 -5.04
N ASP A 193 0.34 -8.51 -5.99
CA ASP A 193 -0.72 -9.52 -6.19
C ASP A 193 -0.60 -10.70 -5.22
N VAL A 194 0.58 -10.88 -4.62
CA VAL A 194 0.85 -11.98 -3.68
C VAL A 194 0.16 -11.71 -2.33
N PRO A 195 -0.62 -12.64 -1.76
CA PRO A 195 -1.21 -12.48 -0.43
C PRO A 195 -0.16 -12.35 0.70
N ALA A 196 -0.56 -11.77 1.83
CA ALA A 196 0.36 -11.45 2.93
C ALA A 196 1.04 -12.67 3.57
N VAL A 197 0.30 -13.78 3.65
CA VAL A 197 0.75 -15.05 4.25
C VAL A 197 1.28 -16.05 3.22
N ASP A 198 1.27 -15.69 1.93
CA ASP A 198 1.76 -16.57 0.88
C ASP A 198 3.29 -16.75 0.99
N PRO A 199 3.82 -17.99 0.87
CA PRO A 199 5.25 -18.26 0.92
C PRO A 199 6.08 -17.45 -0.10
N ALA A 200 5.51 -17.12 -1.26
CA ALA A 200 6.18 -16.33 -2.30
C ALA A 200 6.43 -14.87 -1.87
N LYS A 201 5.75 -14.37 -0.84
CA LYS A 201 5.85 -12.96 -0.43
C LYS A 201 7.29 -12.58 -0.04
N GLY A 202 8.04 -13.47 0.60
CA GLY A 202 9.44 -13.19 0.96
C GLY A 202 10.34 -13.01 -0.27
N ALA A 203 10.17 -13.86 -1.29
CA ALA A 203 10.94 -13.74 -2.54
C ALA A 203 10.65 -12.43 -3.27
N GLU A 204 9.40 -11.93 -3.22
CA GLU A 204 9.05 -10.61 -3.75
C GLU A 204 9.69 -9.48 -2.95
N GLY A 205 9.81 -9.61 -1.63
CA GLY A 205 10.53 -8.65 -0.79
C GLY A 205 11.99 -8.53 -1.18
N GLU A 206 12.68 -9.66 -1.33
CA GLU A 206 14.06 -9.67 -1.83
C GLU A 206 14.17 -9.10 -3.26
N ARG A 207 13.19 -9.39 -4.13
CA ARG A 207 13.16 -8.84 -5.50
C ARG A 207 13.02 -7.33 -5.49
N CYS A 208 12.14 -6.77 -4.65
CA CYS A 208 12.00 -5.33 -4.45
C CYS A 208 13.32 -4.71 -3.97
N GLY A 209 14.01 -5.36 -3.02
CA GLY A 209 15.30 -4.90 -2.52
C GLY A 209 16.41 -4.89 -3.57
N ARG A 210 16.45 -5.88 -4.48
CA ARG A 210 17.38 -5.86 -5.62
C ARG A 210 17.02 -4.77 -6.63
N LEU A 211 15.73 -4.68 -6.96
CA LEU A 211 15.22 -3.78 -7.99
C LEU A 211 15.49 -2.30 -7.67
N ILE A 212 15.33 -1.88 -6.41
CA ILE A 212 15.60 -0.48 -6.04
C ILE A 212 17.07 -0.11 -6.24
N VAL A 213 18.01 -1.01 -5.90
CA VAL A 213 19.44 -0.78 -6.11
C VAL A 213 19.75 -0.67 -7.61
N GLU A 214 19.15 -1.54 -8.43
CA GLU A 214 19.26 -1.43 -9.89
C GLU A 214 18.71 -0.11 -10.43
N ARG A 215 17.61 0.43 -9.86
CA ARG A 215 17.04 1.73 -10.27
C ARG A 215 17.93 2.90 -9.85
N VAL A 216 18.56 2.84 -8.68
CA VAL A 216 19.56 3.83 -8.26
C VAL A 216 20.73 3.88 -9.25
N PHE A 217 21.29 2.73 -9.62
CA PHE A 217 22.37 2.69 -10.62
C PHE A 217 21.93 3.13 -12.02
N ALA A 218 20.66 2.91 -12.38
CA ALA A 218 20.11 3.37 -13.65
C ALA A 218 19.81 4.89 -13.68
N GLY A 219 19.69 5.54 -12.51
CA GLY A 219 19.30 6.94 -12.40
C GLY A 219 17.82 7.20 -12.68
N ASP A 220 16.97 6.18 -12.56
CA ASP A 220 15.53 6.27 -12.82
C ASP A 220 14.78 6.75 -11.58
N THR A 221 14.20 7.95 -11.64
CA THR A 221 13.45 8.55 -10.54
C THR A 221 11.97 8.22 -10.58
N ALA A 222 11.25 8.46 -9.48
CA ALA A 222 9.83 8.18 -9.37
C ALA A 222 8.98 8.89 -10.45
N ARG A 223 9.25 10.15 -10.80
CA ARG A 223 8.47 10.89 -11.81
C ARG A 223 8.66 10.38 -13.23
N LYS A 224 9.69 9.57 -13.50
CA LYS A 224 9.78 8.80 -14.76
C LYS A 224 8.56 7.91 -14.96
N TYR A 225 8.01 7.37 -13.87
CA TYR A 225 6.85 6.48 -13.89
C TYR A 225 5.54 7.26 -13.69
N ILE A 226 5.52 8.29 -12.84
CA ILE A 226 4.33 9.11 -12.57
C ILE A 226 4.10 10.10 -13.72
N THR A 227 3.51 9.58 -14.79
CA THR A 227 3.12 10.35 -15.98
C THR A 227 1.60 10.41 -16.12
N ARG A 228 1.10 11.35 -16.92
CA ARG A 228 -0.33 11.42 -17.25
C ARG A 228 -0.86 10.11 -17.84
N ALA A 229 -0.06 9.43 -18.66
CA ALA A 229 -0.40 8.12 -19.22
C ALA A 229 -0.50 7.04 -18.13
N SER A 230 0.46 6.99 -17.20
CA SER A 230 0.45 6.04 -16.09
C SER A 230 -0.75 6.24 -15.14
N LEU A 231 -1.12 7.51 -14.86
CA LEU A 231 -2.27 7.86 -14.04
C LEU A 231 -3.58 7.49 -14.74
N LYS A 232 -3.65 7.69 -16.06
CA LYS A 232 -4.80 7.23 -16.87
C LYS A 232 -4.90 5.70 -16.83
N ASN A 233 -3.80 4.96 -16.98
CA ASN A 233 -3.80 3.49 -16.85
C ASN A 233 -4.32 3.05 -15.48
N ALA A 234 -3.88 3.73 -14.42
CA ALA A 234 -4.35 3.48 -13.07
C ALA A 234 -5.86 3.72 -12.93
N ALA A 235 -6.37 4.86 -13.42
CA ALA A 235 -7.79 5.19 -13.37
C ALA A 235 -8.66 4.21 -14.19
N ILE A 236 -8.18 3.76 -15.35
CA ILE A 236 -8.84 2.73 -16.16
C ILE A 236 -8.93 1.42 -15.37
N ALA A 237 -7.83 0.98 -14.75
CA ALA A 237 -7.83 -0.24 -13.96
C ALA A 237 -8.74 -0.14 -12.72
N VAL A 238 -8.75 1.02 -12.05
CA VAL A 238 -9.67 1.31 -10.94
C VAL A 238 -11.12 1.17 -11.41
N SER A 239 -11.50 1.77 -12.53
CA SER A 239 -12.86 1.64 -13.06
C SER A 239 -13.18 0.19 -13.45
N ALA A 240 -12.30 -0.46 -14.20
CA ALA A 240 -12.51 -1.81 -14.70
C ALA A 240 -12.68 -2.84 -13.57
N SER A 241 -11.95 -2.68 -12.46
CA SER A 241 -12.05 -3.57 -11.30
C SER A 241 -13.22 -3.27 -10.34
N GLY A 242 -14.01 -2.22 -10.60
CA GLY A 242 -15.01 -1.73 -9.64
C GLY A 242 -14.38 -1.19 -8.35
N GLY A 243 -13.17 -0.61 -8.46
CA GLY A 243 -12.37 -0.16 -7.34
C GLY A 243 -12.97 1.00 -6.54
N SER A 244 -12.40 1.23 -5.36
CA SER A 244 -12.85 2.24 -4.42
C SER A 244 -12.86 3.67 -5.01
N THR A 245 -13.94 4.42 -4.74
CA THR A 245 -14.05 5.84 -5.12
C THR A 245 -12.97 6.73 -4.46
N ASN A 246 -12.39 6.31 -3.33
CA ASN A 246 -11.26 7.00 -2.70
C ASN A 246 -10.05 7.11 -3.64
N ALA A 247 -9.92 6.22 -4.62
CA ALA A 247 -8.85 6.27 -5.62
C ALA A 247 -8.85 7.60 -6.40
N VAL A 248 -10.01 8.22 -6.63
CA VAL A 248 -10.09 9.54 -7.29
C VAL A 248 -9.29 10.58 -6.50
N MET A 249 -9.48 10.65 -5.19
CA MET A 249 -8.77 11.58 -4.30
C MET A 249 -7.28 11.25 -4.17
N HIS A 250 -6.92 9.96 -4.26
CA HIS A 250 -5.54 9.52 -4.13
C HIS A 250 -4.74 9.75 -5.41
N LEU A 251 -5.30 9.43 -6.58
CA LEU A 251 -4.64 9.65 -7.88
C LEU A 251 -4.44 11.13 -8.16
N THR A 252 -5.41 11.99 -7.84
CA THR A 252 -5.25 13.45 -8.00
C THR A 252 -4.23 14.03 -7.03
N ALA A 253 -4.14 13.51 -5.81
CA ALA A 253 -3.09 13.92 -4.88
C ALA A 253 -1.70 13.52 -5.39
N ILE A 254 -1.51 12.27 -5.84
CA ILE A 254 -0.23 11.82 -6.41
C ILE A 254 0.14 12.65 -7.65
N ALA A 255 -0.82 12.97 -8.51
CA ALA A 255 -0.61 13.82 -9.67
C ALA A 255 -0.17 15.23 -9.30
N ALA A 256 -0.80 15.84 -8.30
CA ALA A 256 -0.45 17.16 -7.80
C ALA A 256 0.98 17.20 -7.25
N GLU A 257 1.38 16.21 -6.47
CA GLU A 257 2.75 16.10 -5.93
C GLU A 257 3.80 15.89 -7.03
N ALA A 258 3.43 15.23 -8.13
CA ALA A 258 4.29 15.04 -9.29
C ALA A 258 4.30 16.24 -10.26
N GLY A 259 3.43 17.25 -10.06
CA GLY A 259 3.25 18.36 -10.99
C GLY A 259 2.63 17.95 -12.34
N VAL A 260 1.83 16.89 -12.36
CA VAL A 260 1.16 16.37 -13.57
C VAL A 260 -0.28 16.88 -13.63
N ASP A 261 -0.67 17.46 -14.77
CA ASP A 261 -2.06 17.87 -15.03
C ASP A 261 -2.97 16.64 -15.21
N PHE A 262 -3.56 16.20 -14.10
CA PHE A 262 -4.50 15.09 -14.01
C PHE A 262 -5.48 15.34 -12.86
N GLY A 263 -6.77 15.33 -13.17
CA GLY A 263 -7.83 15.73 -12.26
C GLY A 263 -8.99 14.74 -12.17
N VAL A 264 -10.06 15.17 -11.50
CA VAL A 264 -11.30 14.39 -11.35
C VAL A 264 -11.93 14.07 -12.72
N GLU A 265 -11.82 14.98 -13.68
CA GLU A 265 -12.36 14.79 -15.03
C GLU A 265 -11.63 13.66 -15.80
N ASP A 266 -10.33 13.49 -15.58
CA ASP A 266 -9.59 12.36 -16.16
C ASP A 266 -10.05 11.02 -15.57
N CYS A 267 -10.31 10.99 -14.26
CA CYS A 267 -10.91 9.82 -13.60
C CYS A 267 -12.32 9.53 -14.14
N HIS A 268 -13.15 10.57 -14.33
CA HIS A 268 -14.48 10.41 -14.92
C HIS A 268 -14.39 9.84 -16.34
N GLN A 269 -13.48 10.36 -17.17
CA GLN A 269 -13.28 9.88 -18.53
C GLN A 269 -12.83 8.42 -18.54
N ALA A 270 -11.97 8.01 -17.62
CA ALA A 270 -11.60 6.59 -17.48
C ALA A 270 -12.80 5.70 -17.15
N CYS A 271 -13.75 6.17 -16.32
CA CYS A 271 -14.98 5.44 -16.04
C CYS A 271 -15.89 5.28 -17.26
N VAL A 272 -15.92 6.28 -18.16
CA VAL A 272 -16.69 6.21 -19.41
C VAL A 272 -16.06 5.21 -20.39
N GLU A 273 -14.73 5.13 -20.41
CA GLU A 273 -13.96 4.29 -21.35
C GLU A 273 -13.87 2.82 -20.90
N ALA A 274 -13.90 2.54 -19.60
CA ALA A 274 -13.59 1.23 -19.04
C ALA A 274 -14.82 0.55 -18.42
N PRO A 275 -15.35 -0.54 -19.02
CA PRO A 275 -16.41 -1.32 -18.40
C PRO A 275 -15.89 -2.06 -17.17
N VAL A 276 -16.78 -2.30 -16.20
CA VAL A 276 -16.48 -3.19 -15.06
C VAL A 276 -16.38 -4.64 -15.57
N ILE A 277 -15.32 -5.34 -15.21
CA ILE A 277 -15.00 -6.72 -15.64
C ILE A 277 -14.82 -7.69 -14.47
#